data_AF-A0A7C9MV88-F1
#
_entry.id   AF-A0A7C9MV88-F1
#
_cell.length_a   1.000
_cell.length_b   1.000
_cell.length_c   1.000
_cell.angle_alpha   90.00
_cell.angle_beta   90.00
_cell.angle_gamma   90.00
#
_symmetry.space_group_name_H-M   'P 1'
#
loop_
_entity.id
_entity.type
_entity.pdbx_description
1 polymer ?
#
loop_
_entity_poly.entity_id
_entity_poly.type
_entity_poly.pdbx_seq_one_letter_code
_entity_poly.pdbx_strand_id
1 'polypeptide(L)'
;MSIEHPFSQGSGIVERRLHFRPTQGQLVAADRPPTDGFIKGPLPLSWMTEAAQLPGKTLQVALALWYLSGLKKTYSVVLTSKTASLFGISRDAKYEAIDRLVKAGLVTVQQAPGKAPIVTLVK
;
A
#
# COMPACT_ATOMS: atom_id res chain seq x y z
N MET A 1 -59.15 0.25 4.87
CA MET A 1 -58.76 0.50 3.46
C MET A 1 -57.60 1.49 3.50
N SER A 2 -56.53 1.18 2.79
CA SER A 2 -55.12 1.49 3.06
C SER A 2 -54.74 2.96 3.32
N ILE A 3 -53.85 3.17 4.29
CA ILE A 3 -53.11 4.43 4.50
C ILE A 3 -51.77 4.29 3.79
N GLU A 4 -51.57 5.03 2.70
CA GLU A 4 -50.29 5.08 2.00
C GLU A 4 -49.25 5.83 2.84
N HIS A 5 -48.10 5.20 3.06
CA HIS A 5 -46.95 5.77 3.78
C HIS A 5 -45.97 6.38 2.76
N PRO A 6 -45.72 7.70 2.78
CA PRO A 6 -44.87 8.38 1.80
C PRO A 6 -43.39 8.44 2.23
N PHE A 7 -42.81 7.31 2.63
CA PHE A 7 -41.36 7.21 2.87
C PHE A 7 -40.80 5.97 2.18
N SER A 8 -40.79 6.02 0.86
CA SER A 8 -39.89 5.22 0.04
C SER A 8 -38.89 6.17 -0.61
N GLN A 9 -37.67 5.69 -0.84
CA GLN A 9 -36.45 6.40 -1.29
C GLN A 9 -35.48 6.77 -0.15
N GLY A 10 -34.70 5.78 0.30
CA GLY A 10 -33.43 6.02 0.97
C GLY A 10 -32.42 6.60 -0.03
N SER A 11 -32.34 7.92 -0.12
CA SER A 11 -31.26 8.62 -0.82
C SER A 11 -29.94 8.30 -0.12
N GLY A 12 -29.11 7.44 -0.72
CA GLY A 12 -27.77 7.16 -0.24
C GLY A 12 -26.99 8.45 -0.08
N ILE A 13 -26.49 8.71 1.14
CA ILE A 13 -25.65 9.87 1.42
C ILE A 13 -24.34 9.68 0.64
N VAL A 14 -24.07 10.56 -0.33
CA VAL A 14 -22.81 10.56 -1.09
C VAL A 14 -21.75 11.31 -0.28
N GLU A 15 -20.93 10.57 0.46
CA GLU A 15 -19.79 11.14 1.18
C GLU A 15 -18.73 11.66 0.18
N ARG A 16 -18.30 12.92 0.31
CA ARG A 16 -17.15 13.48 -0.42
C ARG A 16 -16.17 14.14 0.55
N ARG A 17 -14.87 13.88 0.36
CA ARG A 17 -13.80 14.59 1.08
C ARG A 17 -13.54 15.93 0.43
N LEU A 18 -13.69 17.00 1.20
CA LEU A 18 -13.36 18.36 0.81
C LEU A 18 -12.12 18.83 1.56
N HIS A 19 -11.34 19.71 0.94
CA HIS A 19 -10.24 20.42 1.58
C HIS A 19 -10.61 21.88 1.74
N PHE A 20 -10.47 22.41 2.95
CA PHE A 20 -10.66 23.83 3.21
C PHE A 20 -9.46 24.61 2.66
N ARG A 21 -9.71 25.54 1.72
CA ARG A 21 -8.70 26.48 1.21
C ARG A 21 -8.86 27.83 1.92
N PRO A 22 -7.97 28.17 2.89
CA PRO A 22 -8.13 29.38 3.70
C PRO A 22 -7.99 30.67 2.91
N THR A 23 -7.23 30.68 1.81
CA THR A 23 -7.02 31.85 0.95
C THR A 23 -8.27 32.30 0.18
N GLN A 24 -9.26 31.43 0.03
CA GLN A 24 -10.52 31.73 -0.68
C GLN A 24 -11.75 31.52 0.20
N GLY A 25 -11.59 31.09 1.46
CA GLY A 25 -12.70 30.80 2.38
C GLY A 25 -13.63 29.68 1.90
N GLN A 26 -13.16 28.80 1.01
CA GLN A 26 -14.00 27.79 0.34
C GLN A 26 -13.59 26.37 0.71
N LEU A 27 -14.60 25.49 0.80
CA LEU A 27 -14.41 24.04 0.78
C LEU A 27 -14.32 23.61 -0.69
N VAL A 28 -13.12 23.24 -1.13
CA VAL A 28 -12.89 22.82 -2.51
C VAL A 28 -12.84 21.30 -2.54
N ALA A 29 -13.39 20.70 -3.59
CA ALA A 29 -13.14 19.29 -3.87
C ALA A 29 -11.63 19.06 -3.89
N ALA A 30 -11.19 17.91 -3.38
CA ALA A 30 -9.79 17.52 -3.46
C ALA A 30 -9.44 17.16 -4.91
N ASP A 31 -9.44 18.15 -5.82
CA ASP A 31 -9.15 18.00 -7.25
C ASP A 31 -7.64 17.86 -7.50
N ARG A 32 -6.89 17.31 -6.54
CA ARG A 32 -5.53 16.92 -6.84
C ARG A 32 -5.65 15.72 -7.76
N PRO A 33 -5.26 15.82 -9.05
CA PRO A 33 -5.26 14.65 -9.91
C PRO A 33 -4.45 13.58 -9.19
N PRO A 34 -4.92 12.32 -9.15
CA PRO A 34 -4.15 11.24 -8.56
C PRO A 34 -2.79 11.25 -9.24
N THR A 35 -1.75 11.61 -8.48
CA THR A 35 -0.39 11.54 -9.00
C THR A 35 -0.08 10.07 -9.19
N ASP A 36 0.33 9.68 -10.40
CA ASP A 36 0.89 8.37 -10.63
C ASP A 36 2.03 8.16 -9.62
N GLY A 37 1.88 7.17 -8.74
CA GLY A 37 2.83 6.92 -7.67
C GLY A 37 4.22 6.61 -8.24
N PHE A 38 5.27 6.95 -7.51
CA PHE A 38 6.65 6.64 -7.90
C PHE A 38 7.40 5.93 -6.78
N ILE A 39 8.43 5.16 -7.14
CA ILE A 39 9.36 4.56 -6.17
C ILE A 39 10.47 5.57 -5.92
N LYS A 40 10.61 6.00 -4.66
CA LYS A 40 11.62 6.97 -4.27
C LYS A 40 13.02 6.34 -4.32
N GLY A 41 13.97 7.04 -4.93
CA GLY A 41 15.39 6.66 -4.92
C GLY A 41 16.12 6.99 -3.60
N PRO A 42 17.36 6.52 -3.42
CA PRO A 42 18.13 5.65 -4.33
C PRO A 42 17.64 4.20 -4.26
N LEU A 43 17.55 3.54 -5.43
CA LEU A 43 17.19 2.13 -5.55
C LEU A 43 18.49 1.32 -5.71
N PRO A 44 18.95 0.57 -4.68
CA PRO A 44 20.23 -0.13 -4.76
C PRO A 44 20.16 -1.24 -5.80
N LEU A 45 20.98 -1.12 -6.86
CA LEU A 45 20.93 -2.05 -7.98
C LEU A 45 21.37 -3.46 -7.58
N SER A 46 22.38 -3.61 -6.72
CA SER A 46 22.82 -4.93 -6.22
C SER A 46 21.68 -5.66 -5.51
N TRP A 47 21.08 -5.01 -4.51
CA TRP A 47 19.97 -5.53 -3.74
C TRP A 47 18.77 -5.89 -4.64
N MET A 48 18.44 -5.04 -5.61
CA MET A 48 17.34 -5.31 -6.53
C MET A 48 17.66 -6.44 -7.51
N THR A 49 18.91 -6.56 -7.95
CA THR A 49 19.37 -7.65 -8.81
C THR A 49 19.29 -8.98 -8.08
N GLU A 50 19.72 -9.03 -6.82
CA GLU A 50 19.58 -10.22 -5.98
C GLU A 50 18.11 -10.61 -5.80
N ALA A 51 17.22 -9.66 -5.51
CA ALA A 51 15.78 -9.91 -5.44
C ALA A 51 15.19 -10.40 -6.78
N ALA A 52 15.73 -9.92 -7.91
CA ALA A 52 15.29 -10.31 -9.25
C ALA A 52 15.70 -11.73 -9.65
N GLN A 53 16.77 -12.29 -9.07
CA GLN A 53 17.17 -13.68 -9.27
C GLN A 53 16.27 -14.68 -8.52
N LEU A 54 15.46 -14.20 -7.57
CA LEU A 54 14.57 -15.05 -6.78
C LEU A 54 13.26 -15.34 -7.53
N PRO A 55 12.74 -16.58 -7.46
CA PRO A 55 11.58 -16.98 -8.24
C PRO A 55 10.27 -16.36 -7.77
N GLY A 56 9.24 -16.45 -8.62
CA GLY A 56 7.87 -16.04 -8.31
C GLY A 56 7.69 -14.52 -8.36
N LYS A 57 6.97 -13.96 -7.38
CA LYS A 57 6.67 -12.52 -7.30
C LYS A 57 7.66 -11.74 -6.43
N THR A 58 8.86 -12.28 -6.26
CA THR A 58 9.82 -11.78 -5.25
C THR A 58 10.29 -10.36 -5.56
N LEU A 59 10.65 -10.09 -6.80
CA LEU A 59 11.00 -8.74 -7.26
C LEU A 59 9.84 -7.75 -7.08
N GLN A 60 8.61 -8.15 -7.38
CA GLN A 60 7.43 -7.29 -7.22
C GLN A 60 7.20 -6.94 -5.74
N VAL A 61 7.37 -7.91 -4.83
CA VAL A 61 7.32 -7.64 -3.38
C VAL A 61 8.44 -6.70 -2.96
N ALA A 62 9.66 -6.90 -3.46
CA ALA A 62 10.80 -6.05 -3.19
C ALA A 62 10.54 -4.59 -3.61
N LEU A 63 9.97 -4.36 -4.80
CA LEU A 63 9.55 -3.04 -5.28
C LEU A 63 8.44 -2.42 -4.41
N ALA A 64 7.44 -3.22 -4.00
CA ALA A 64 6.37 -2.75 -3.13
C ALA A 64 6.88 -2.33 -1.75
N LEU A 65 7.85 -3.06 -1.20
CA LEU A 65 8.52 -2.70 0.05
C LEU A 65 9.33 -1.41 -0.10
N TRP A 66 10.08 -1.25 -1.20
CA TRP A 66 10.85 -0.04 -1.47
C TRP A 66 9.96 1.19 -1.67
N TYR A 67 8.85 1.02 -2.39
CA TYR A 67 7.81 2.04 -2.55
C TYR A 67 7.28 2.50 -1.18
N LEU A 68 6.91 1.56 -0.31
CA LEU A 68 6.43 1.88 1.03
C LEU A 68 7.52 2.55 1.89
N SER A 69 8.77 2.12 1.76
CA SER A 69 9.89 2.71 2.47
C SER A 69 10.09 4.16 2.08
N GLY A 70 10.03 4.46 0.77
CA GLY A 70 10.07 5.82 0.24
C GLY A 70 8.89 6.69 0.71
N LEU A 71 7.68 6.13 0.71
CA LEU A 71 6.45 6.82 1.11
C LEU A 71 6.44 7.14 2.62
N LYS A 72 6.85 6.19 3.46
CA LYS A 72 6.86 6.32 4.93
C LYS A 72 8.16 6.91 5.47
N LYS A 73 9.18 7.08 4.62
CA LYS A 73 10.53 7.53 4.99
C LYS A 73 11.17 6.64 6.08
N THR A 74 10.96 5.33 6.01
CA THR A 74 11.51 4.35 6.96
C THR A 74 11.73 3.00 6.28
N TYR A 75 12.78 2.28 6.68
CA TYR A 75 13.07 0.94 6.15
C TYR A 75 12.23 -0.16 6.81
N SER A 76 11.49 0.12 7.89
CA SER A 76 10.61 -0.83 8.56
C SER A 76 9.15 -0.57 8.16
N VAL A 77 8.59 -1.43 7.32
CA VAL A 77 7.28 -1.22 6.71
C VAL A 77 6.39 -2.47 6.82
N VAL A 78 5.10 -2.23 7.00
CA VAL A 78 4.07 -3.27 6.88
C VAL A 78 3.57 -3.29 5.45
N LEU A 79 3.69 -4.44 4.78
CA LEU A 79 3.12 -4.66 3.45
C LEU A 79 1.61 -4.92 3.56
N THR A 80 0.84 -3.83 3.45
CA THR A 80 -0.62 -3.86 3.53
C THR A 80 -1.23 -4.58 2.32
N SER A 81 -2.43 -5.15 2.48
CA SER A 81 -3.14 -5.79 1.37
C SER A 81 -3.42 -4.82 0.22
N LYS A 82 -3.74 -3.55 0.52
CA LYS A 82 -3.94 -2.50 -0.49
C LYS A 82 -2.69 -2.31 -1.37
N THR A 83 -1.52 -2.20 -0.74
CA THR A 83 -0.26 -2.06 -1.48
C THR A 83 0.09 -3.34 -2.23
N ALA A 84 -0.12 -4.52 -1.64
CA ALA A 84 0.11 -5.78 -2.34
C ALA A 84 -0.75 -5.88 -3.61
N SER A 85 -2.05 -5.53 -3.52
CA SER A 85 -2.96 -5.51 -4.67
C SER A 85 -2.56 -4.47 -5.73
N LEU A 86 -2.06 -3.29 -5.33
CA LEU A 86 -1.54 -2.28 -6.27
C LEU A 86 -0.41 -2.83 -7.14
N PHE A 87 0.41 -3.71 -6.60
CA PHE A 87 1.52 -4.36 -7.31
C PHE A 87 1.14 -5.74 -7.89
N GLY A 88 -0.15 -6.11 -7.87
CA GLY A 88 -0.63 -7.39 -8.40
C GLY A 88 -0.12 -8.62 -7.62
N ILE A 89 0.10 -8.49 -6.32
CA ILE A 89 0.62 -9.55 -5.44
C ILE A 89 -0.54 -10.17 -4.66
N SER A 90 -0.72 -11.49 -4.80
CA SER A 90 -1.68 -12.24 -4.00
C SER A 90 -1.19 -12.43 -2.56
N ARG A 91 -2.10 -12.81 -1.65
CA ARG A 91 -1.73 -13.06 -0.25
C ARG A 91 -0.64 -14.13 -0.13
N ASP A 92 -0.77 -15.24 -0.85
CA ASP A 92 0.18 -16.36 -0.74
C ASP A 92 1.53 -16.01 -1.38
N ALA A 93 1.50 -15.37 -2.56
CA ALA A 93 2.71 -14.87 -3.22
C ALA A 93 3.47 -13.86 -2.34
N LYS A 94 2.76 -13.05 -1.55
CA LYS A 94 3.35 -12.15 -0.57
C LYS A 94 4.14 -12.91 0.48
N TYR A 95 3.53 -13.92 1.12
CA TYR A 95 4.19 -14.67 2.18
C TYR A 95 5.39 -15.47 1.66
N GLU A 96 5.25 -16.14 0.52
CA GLU A 96 6.35 -16.87 -0.11
C GLU A 96 7.52 -15.95 -0.52
N ALA A 97 7.22 -14.80 -1.12
CA ALA A 97 8.24 -13.84 -1.51
C ALA A 97 8.97 -13.23 -0.30
N ILE A 98 8.24 -12.90 0.77
CA ILE A 98 8.86 -12.40 2.01
C ILE A 98 9.81 -13.47 2.60
N ASP A 99 9.37 -14.73 2.65
CA ASP A 99 10.22 -15.84 3.12
C ASP A 99 11.50 -15.99 2.28
N ARG A 100 11.39 -15.91 0.95
CA ARG A 100 12.55 -15.93 0.04
C ARG A 100 13.49 -14.75 0.27
N LEU A 101 12.96 -13.53 0.45
CA LEU A 101 13.77 -12.35 0.73
C LEU A 101 14.50 -12.46 2.07
N VAL A 102 13.87 -13.04 3.09
CA VAL A 102 14.52 -13.31 4.39
C VAL A 102 15.65 -14.33 4.22
N LYS A 103 15.40 -15.43 3.50
CA LYS A 103 16.42 -16.46 3.23
C LYS A 103 17.61 -15.92 2.43
N ALA A 104 17.37 -14.96 1.53
CA ALA A 104 18.41 -14.26 0.79
C ALA A 104 19.13 -13.17 1.60
N GLY A 105 18.71 -12.89 2.84
CA GLY A 105 19.31 -11.85 3.68
C GLY A 105 18.95 -10.42 3.28
N LEU A 106 18.01 -10.24 2.34
CA LEU A 106 17.63 -8.94 1.79
C LEU A 106 16.66 -8.17 2.70
N VAL A 107 15.90 -8.88 3.53
CA VAL A 107 14.98 -8.30 4.53
C VAL A 107 15.02 -9.08 5.83
N THR A 108 14.63 -8.43 6.92
CA THR A 108 14.28 -9.08 8.18
C THR A 108 12.80 -8.88 8.48
N VAL A 109 12.19 -9.77 9.27
CA VAL A 109 10.77 -9.71 9.57
C VAL A 109 10.54 -9.87 11.07
N GLN A 110 9.78 -8.95 11.63
CA GLN A 110 9.25 -9.04 12.98
C GLN A 110 7.77 -9.42 12.91
N GLN A 111 7.40 -10.54 13.52
CA GLN A 111 6.03 -11.00 13.61
C GLN A 111 5.62 -11.14 15.07
N ALA A 112 4.40 -10.72 15.38
CA ALA A 112 3.76 -10.96 16.66
C ALA A 112 2.37 -11.57 16.41
N PRO A 113 1.89 -12.49 17.26
CA PRO A 113 0.56 -13.07 17.12
C PRO A 113 -0.51 -11.98 16.99
N GLY A 114 -1.39 -12.12 16.01
CA GLY A 114 -2.49 -11.17 15.76
C GLY A 114 -2.09 -9.83 15.12
N LYS A 115 -0.81 -9.61 14.77
CA LYS A 115 -0.34 -8.39 14.11
C LYS A 115 0.18 -8.67 12.70
N ALA A 116 0.07 -7.67 11.83
CA ALA A 116 0.67 -7.73 10.51
C ALA A 116 2.21 -7.74 10.63
N PRO A 117 2.93 -8.53 9.82
CA PRO A 117 4.38 -8.61 9.86
C PRO A 117 5.00 -7.25 9.50
N ILE A 118 5.97 -6.81 10.30
CA ILE A 118 6.80 -5.64 10.00
C ILE A 118 8.04 -6.16 9.27
N VAL A 119 8.25 -5.70 8.04
CA VAL A 119 9.38 -6.08 7.19
C VAL A 119 10.39 -4.94 7.20
N THR A 120 11.63 -5.23 7.55
CA THR A 120 12.74 -4.27 7.56
C THR A 120 13.69 -4.59 6.44
N LEU A 121 13.95 -3.62 5.56
CA LEU A 121 14.90 -3.78 4.46
C LEU A 121 16.34 -3.74 4.99
N VAL A 122 17.17 -4.69 4.54
CA VAL A 122 18.61 -4.73 4.84
C VAL A 122 19.36 -4.06 3.69
N LYS A 123 20.35 -3.23 4.01
CA LYS A 123 21.15 -2.49 3.03
C LYS A 123 22.51 -3.14 2.85
#